data_AF-A0A5C3MV87-F1
#
_entry.id   AF-A0A5C3MV87-F1
#
_cell.length_a   1.000
_cell.length_b   1.000
_cell.length_c   1.000
_cell.angle_alpha   90.00
_cell.angle_beta   90.00
_cell.angle_gamma   90.00
#
_symmetry.space_group_name_H-M   'P 1'
#
loop_
_entity.id
_entity.type
_entity.pdbx_description
1 polymer ?
#
loop_
_entity_poly.entity_id
_entity_poly.type
_entity_poly.pdbx_seq_one_letter_code
_entity_poly.pdbx_strand_id
1 'polypeptide(L)'
;SPGYMSANTGHHFANPTNHFWKCLHLSGFTPSLLSPSRDFTLPAEYNIGLTNLVHRPSMEQAELSAAEMAASVPSLLDKIRKWQPRVVCFVGRGIWLCSTKKKGVEKSKDEGYCLQPYKVIHPEQGERRLCETFFFVVPSTSGRVVSHQLLDKVKLFTTLHDLVEEVKTGKFDTHSFAIVTLPKPEDMPEVPPDSFATSLLAMDGIKDEAEDVA
;
A
#
# COMPACT_ATOMS: atom_id res chain seq x y z
N SER A 1 -2.76 -10.97 3.34
CA SER A 1 -2.15 -12.28 3.59
C SER A 1 -0.98 -12.57 2.64
N PRO A 2 0.19 -12.95 3.19
CA PRO A 2 1.33 -13.34 2.38
C PRO A 2 0.93 -14.60 1.61
N GLY A 3 1.22 -14.65 0.32
CA GLY A 3 1.04 -15.87 -0.46
C GLY A 3 1.98 -16.97 0.06
N TYR A 4 1.66 -18.24 -0.22
CA TYR A 4 2.42 -19.40 0.29
C TYR A 4 3.94 -19.25 0.20
N MET A 5 4.48 -18.86 -0.96
CA MET A 5 5.93 -18.66 -1.13
C MET A 5 6.48 -17.49 -0.31
N SER A 6 5.74 -16.40 -0.18
CA SER A 6 6.13 -15.28 0.68
C SER A 6 6.14 -15.66 2.15
N ALA A 7 5.15 -16.44 2.58
CA ALA A 7 5.12 -16.96 3.95
C ALA A 7 6.28 -17.92 4.22
N ASN A 8 6.63 -18.78 3.25
CA ASN A 8 7.73 -19.74 3.40
C ASN A 8 9.13 -19.11 3.32
N THR A 9 9.31 -18.08 2.48
CA THR A 9 10.62 -17.44 2.27
C THR A 9 10.85 -16.22 3.16
N GLY A 10 9.81 -15.71 3.82
CA GLY A 10 9.88 -14.46 4.58
C GLY A 10 9.95 -13.19 3.71
N HIS A 11 9.84 -13.31 2.38
CA HIS A 11 10.02 -12.20 1.44
C HIS A 11 8.74 -11.78 0.74
N HIS A 12 8.53 -10.47 0.60
CA HIS A 12 7.35 -9.92 -0.04
C HIS A 12 7.31 -10.25 -1.55
N PHE A 13 6.14 -10.70 -2.01
CA PHE A 13 5.90 -11.02 -3.43
C PHE A 13 6.91 -12.00 -4.04
N ALA A 14 7.39 -12.98 -3.26
CA ALA A 14 8.45 -13.90 -3.65
C ALA A 14 8.07 -14.92 -4.74
N ASN A 15 6.78 -15.05 -5.07
CA ASN A 15 6.36 -16.00 -6.10
C ASN A 15 6.86 -15.53 -7.49
N PRO A 16 7.55 -16.38 -8.29
CA PRO A 16 8.09 -16.01 -9.59
C PRO A 16 7.06 -15.51 -10.60
N THR A 17 5.80 -15.95 -10.47
CA THR A 17 4.70 -15.47 -11.33
C THR A 17 4.12 -14.14 -10.84
N ASN A 18 4.56 -13.61 -9.70
CA ASN A 18 4.12 -12.31 -9.23
C ASN A 18 4.81 -11.19 -10.01
N HIS A 19 4.03 -10.21 -10.47
CA HIS A 19 4.52 -9.12 -11.30
C HIS A 19 5.05 -7.92 -10.49
N PHE A 20 4.96 -7.92 -9.16
CA PHE A 20 5.30 -6.75 -8.32
C PHE A 20 6.69 -6.18 -8.60
N TRP A 21 7.74 -7.01 -8.48
CA TRP A 21 9.13 -6.58 -8.69
C TRP A 21 9.39 -6.09 -10.11
N LYS A 22 8.76 -6.73 -11.10
CA LYS A 22 8.80 -6.29 -12.50
C LYS A 22 8.09 -4.95 -12.68
N CYS A 23 6.92 -4.76 -12.05
CA CYS A 23 6.19 -3.50 -12.10
C CYS A 23 6.99 -2.38 -11.45
N LEU A 24 7.61 -2.63 -10.30
CA LEU A 24 8.44 -1.65 -9.59
C LEU A 24 9.60 -1.15 -10.46
N HIS A 25 10.33 -2.07 -11.09
CA HIS A 25 11.43 -1.71 -11.98
C HIS A 25 10.95 -1.01 -13.25
N LEU A 26 9.99 -1.60 -13.97
CA LEU A 26 9.54 -1.09 -15.27
C LEU A 26 8.77 0.24 -15.17
N SER A 27 8.26 0.59 -13.99
CA SER A 27 7.61 1.88 -13.74
C SER A 27 8.55 2.99 -13.28
N GLY A 28 9.82 2.69 -13.04
CA GLY A 28 10.82 3.69 -12.66
C GLY A 28 11.10 3.82 -11.16
N PHE A 29 10.38 3.10 -10.29
CA PHE A 29 10.66 3.12 -8.85
C PHE A 29 12.02 2.57 -8.47
N THR A 30 12.55 1.61 -9.25
CA THR A 30 13.89 1.08 -9.05
C THR A 30 14.68 1.07 -10.37
N PRO A 31 15.98 1.42 -10.35
CA PRO A 31 16.80 1.51 -11.55
C PRO A 31 17.08 0.14 -12.18
N SER A 32 16.93 -0.94 -11.41
CA SER A 32 17.09 -2.32 -11.87
C SER A 32 16.02 -3.23 -11.26
N LEU A 33 15.85 -4.41 -11.84
CA LEU A 33 14.99 -5.46 -11.30
C LEU A 33 15.61 -6.04 -10.03
N LEU A 34 14.96 -5.82 -8.89
CA LEU A 34 15.39 -6.37 -7.61
C LEU A 34 14.84 -7.77 -7.38
N SER A 35 15.62 -8.59 -6.68
CA SER A 35 15.17 -9.88 -6.13
C SER A 35 14.21 -9.64 -4.96
N PRO A 36 13.19 -10.51 -4.74
CA PRO A 36 12.39 -10.49 -3.52
C PRO A 36 13.19 -10.47 -2.22
N SER A 37 14.37 -11.09 -2.22
CA SER A 37 15.27 -11.11 -1.07
C SER A 37 15.86 -9.75 -0.69
N ARG A 38 15.64 -8.71 -1.49
CA ARG A 38 16.07 -7.33 -1.24
C ARG A 38 14.92 -6.42 -0.75
N ASP A 39 13.79 -6.98 -0.36
CA ASP A 39 12.68 -6.19 0.20
C ASP A 39 13.04 -5.33 1.40
N PHE A 40 13.94 -5.80 2.26
CA PHE A 40 14.44 -5.03 3.39
C PHE A 40 15.22 -3.77 3.01
N THR A 41 15.75 -3.67 1.78
CA THR A 41 16.51 -2.49 1.34
C THR A 41 15.61 -1.37 0.80
N LEU A 42 14.35 -1.69 0.48
CA LEU A 42 13.41 -0.78 -0.14
C LEU A 42 13.17 0.52 0.66
N PRO A 43 13.02 0.50 2.00
CA PRO A 43 12.84 1.72 2.78
C PRO A 43 14.06 2.63 2.71
N ALA A 44 15.27 2.08 2.87
CA ALA A 44 16.50 2.87 2.98
C ALA A 44 16.98 3.40 1.62
N GLU A 45 16.91 2.57 0.56
CA GLU A 45 17.43 2.91 -0.76
C GLU A 45 16.42 3.69 -1.62
N TYR A 46 15.13 3.45 -1.44
CA TYR A 46 14.10 3.96 -2.36
C TYR A 46 12.93 4.69 -1.66
N ASN A 47 12.93 4.79 -0.32
CA ASN A 47 11.82 5.31 0.49
C ASN A 47 10.50 4.57 0.21
N ILE A 48 10.59 3.25 0.07
CA ILE A 48 9.46 2.36 -0.20
C ILE A 48 9.29 1.41 0.98
N GLY A 49 8.24 1.59 1.76
CA GLY A 49 7.79 0.62 2.75
C GLY A 49 6.89 -0.44 2.12
N LEU A 50 7.03 -1.69 2.56
CA LEU A 50 6.09 -2.78 2.28
C LEU A 50 5.44 -3.19 3.61
N THR A 51 4.13 -3.01 3.76
CA THR A 51 3.46 -3.42 5.00
C THR A 51 2.12 -4.08 4.79
N ASN A 52 1.63 -4.71 5.82
CA ASN A 52 1.11 -6.00 5.60
C ASN A 52 -0.23 -6.11 6.41
N LEU A 53 -1.41 -6.13 5.75
CA LEU A 53 -2.75 -6.04 6.40
C LEU A 53 -3.20 -7.20 7.30
N VAL A 54 -3.05 -8.47 6.89
CA VAL A 54 -3.55 -9.63 7.68
C VAL A 54 -2.46 -10.69 7.81
N HIS A 55 -2.07 -11.09 9.03
CA HIS A 55 -0.93 -12.01 9.24
C HIS A 55 -1.05 -13.35 8.56
N ARG A 56 -2.26 -13.92 8.59
CA ARG A 56 -2.49 -15.31 8.21
C ARG A 56 -2.04 -15.54 6.77
N PRO A 57 -1.14 -16.50 6.51
CA PRO A 57 -0.87 -16.97 5.16
C PRO A 57 -2.18 -17.40 4.51
N SER A 58 -2.45 -16.89 3.32
CA SER A 58 -3.58 -17.37 2.53
C SER A 58 -3.07 -17.72 1.14
N MET A 59 -3.63 -18.78 0.57
CA MET A 59 -3.25 -19.19 -0.78
C MET A 59 -3.74 -18.15 -1.79
N GLU A 60 -4.83 -17.46 -1.48
CA GLU A 60 -5.41 -16.40 -2.30
C GLU A 60 -5.90 -15.19 -1.51
N GLN A 61 -5.83 -14.02 -2.14
CA GLN A 61 -6.41 -12.78 -1.61
C GLN A 61 -7.95 -12.87 -1.49
N ALA A 62 -8.58 -13.81 -2.22
CA ALA A 62 -10.01 -14.11 -2.17
C ALA A 62 -10.43 -14.94 -0.93
N GLU A 63 -9.49 -15.53 -0.20
CA GLU A 63 -9.78 -16.31 1.02
C GLU A 63 -9.96 -15.44 2.27
N LEU A 64 -9.68 -14.14 2.18
CA LEU A 64 -9.93 -13.21 3.29
C LEU A 64 -11.40 -12.81 3.28
N SER A 65 -12.09 -13.06 4.39
CA SER A 65 -13.45 -12.60 4.57
C SER A 65 -13.51 -11.07 4.65
N ALA A 66 -14.66 -10.49 4.30
CA ALA A 66 -14.90 -9.05 4.50
C ALA A 66 -14.73 -8.62 5.96
N ALA A 67 -15.02 -9.52 6.91
CA ALA A 67 -14.84 -9.29 8.34
C ALA A 67 -13.35 -9.22 8.73
N GLU A 68 -12.52 -10.15 8.26
CA GLU A 68 -11.07 -10.12 8.50
C GLU A 68 -10.43 -8.87 7.88
N MET A 69 -10.85 -8.48 6.67
CA MET A 69 -10.36 -7.25 6.05
C MET A 69 -10.79 -6.01 6.83
N ALA A 70 -12.05 -5.93 7.27
CA ALA A 70 -12.52 -4.81 8.10
C ALA A 70 -11.77 -4.73 9.44
N ALA A 71 -11.47 -5.88 10.06
CA ALA A 71 -10.69 -5.95 11.29
C ALA A 71 -9.22 -5.52 11.13
N SER A 72 -8.67 -5.56 9.90
CA SER A 72 -7.31 -5.07 9.62
C SER A 72 -7.19 -3.55 9.43
N VAL A 73 -8.32 -2.86 9.19
CA VAL A 73 -8.33 -1.42 8.93
C VAL A 73 -7.75 -0.60 10.09
N PRO A 74 -8.09 -0.86 11.37
CA PRO A 74 -7.49 -0.15 12.49
C PRO A 74 -5.95 -0.17 12.49
N SER A 75 -5.35 -1.35 12.30
CA SER A 75 -3.88 -1.46 12.24
C SER A 75 -3.28 -0.66 11.08
N LEU A 76 -3.93 -0.67 9.91
CA LEU A 76 -3.48 0.14 8.78
C LEU A 76 -3.48 1.63 9.13
N LEU A 77 -4.55 2.12 9.75
CA LEU A 77 -4.69 3.52 10.13
C LEU A 77 -3.63 3.93 11.16
N ASP A 78 -3.30 3.06 12.11
CA ASP A 78 -2.23 3.31 13.08
C ASP A 78 -0.85 3.40 12.41
N LYS A 79 -0.56 2.52 11.44
CA LYS A 79 0.67 2.61 10.64
C LYS A 79 0.74 3.89 9.82
N ILE A 80 -0.36 4.32 9.21
CA ILE A 80 -0.44 5.59 8.48
C ILE A 80 -0.20 6.76 9.42
N ARG A 81 -0.75 6.72 10.64
CA ARG A 81 -0.54 7.73 11.68
C ARG A 81 0.92 7.83 12.10
N LYS A 82 1.57 6.67 12.31
CA LYS A 82 2.96 6.57 12.77
C LYS A 82 3.96 7.00 11.69
N TRP A 83 3.83 6.46 10.49
CA TRP A 83 4.85 6.62 9.44
C TRP A 83 4.57 7.76 8.45
N GLN A 84 3.34 8.28 8.45
CA GLN A 84 2.90 9.41 7.63
C GLN A 84 3.37 9.34 6.16
N PRO A 85 3.16 8.22 5.45
CA PRO A 85 3.61 8.09 4.07
C PRO A 85 2.87 9.07 3.16
N ARG A 86 3.52 9.59 2.13
CA ARG A 86 2.88 10.55 1.20
C ARG A 86 1.82 9.87 0.35
N VAL A 87 2.09 8.63 -0.08
CA VAL A 87 1.13 7.81 -0.82
C VAL A 87 1.08 6.40 -0.24
N VAL A 88 -0.15 5.90 -0.12
CA VAL A 88 -0.53 4.58 0.37
C VAL A 88 -1.15 3.84 -0.81
N CYS A 89 -0.39 2.93 -1.45
CA CYS A 89 -0.90 2.13 -2.56
C CYS A 89 -1.39 0.75 -2.11
N PHE A 90 -2.66 0.47 -2.39
CA PHE A 90 -3.29 -0.84 -2.20
C PHE A 90 -3.05 -1.73 -3.42
N VAL A 91 -2.37 -2.85 -3.19
CA VAL A 91 -2.18 -3.90 -4.22
C VAL A 91 -3.36 -4.88 -4.19
N GLY A 92 -4.40 -4.52 -4.92
CA GLY A 92 -5.65 -5.28 -5.07
C GLY A 92 -6.88 -4.48 -4.64
N ARG A 93 -7.84 -4.32 -5.57
CA ARG A 93 -9.08 -3.56 -5.39
C ARG A 93 -9.96 -4.03 -4.22
N GLY A 94 -10.00 -5.33 -3.96
CA GLY A 94 -10.83 -5.88 -2.88
C GLY A 94 -10.48 -5.31 -1.50
N ILE A 95 -9.20 -5.01 -1.27
CA ILE A 95 -8.73 -4.42 -0.03
C ILE A 95 -9.29 -3.00 0.16
N TRP A 96 -9.20 -2.19 -0.90
CA TRP A 96 -9.71 -0.82 -0.90
C TRP A 96 -11.23 -0.78 -0.67
N LEU A 97 -11.97 -1.65 -1.34
CA LEU A 97 -13.42 -1.74 -1.17
C LEU A 97 -13.84 -2.12 0.25
N CYS A 98 -13.06 -2.94 0.96
CA CYS A 98 -13.36 -3.25 2.35
C CYS A 98 -13.00 -2.09 3.30
N SER A 99 -12.00 -1.29 2.91
CA SER A 99 -11.60 -0.09 3.67
C SER A 99 -12.63 1.05 3.53
N THR A 100 -13.40 1.07 2.43
CA THR A 100 -14.44 2.06 2.19
C THR A 100 -15.82 1.46 2.44
N LYS A 101 -16.63 2.00 3.37
CA LYS A 101 -17.99 1.48 3.68
C LYS A 101 -19.00 1.56 2.52
N LYS A 102 -18.57 1.87 1.29
CA LYS A 102 -19.43 1.98 0.10
C LYS A 102 -19.73 0.58 -0.45
N LYS A 103 -20.91 0.04 -0.12
CA LYS A 103 -21.48 -1.11 -0.84
C LYS A 103 -22.04 -0.63 -2.18
N GLY A 104 -21.62 -1.28 -3.28
CA GLY A 104 -22.27 -1.16 -4.58
C GLY A 104 -21.94 0.12 -5.35
N VAL A 105 -20.83 0.10 -6.10
CA VAL A 105 -20.75 0.77 -7.40
C VAL A 105 -20.01 -0.18 -8.33
N GLU A 106 -20.77 -0.95 -9.12
CA GLU A 106 -20.24 -1.58 -10.33
C GLU A 106 -20.36 -0.56 -11.46
N LYS A 107 -19.27 0.03 -11.93
CA LYS A 107 -19.20 0.56 -13.30
C LYS A 107 -17.76 0.42 -13.83
N SER A 108 -17.60 0.05 -15.09
CA SER A 108 -16.36 -0.10 -15.89
C SER A 108 -15.17 -0.98 -15.37
N LYS A 109 -14.33 -1.47 -16.30
CA LYS A 109 -13.12 -2.28 -16.03
C LYS A 109 -12.04 -1.55 -15.22
N ASP A 110 -12.06 -0.21 -15.23
CA ASP A 110 -11.05 0.65 -14.62
C ASP A 110 -11.54 1.40 -13.36
N GLU A 111 -12.82 1.31 -12.97
CA GLU A 111 -13.27 2.04 -11.78
C GLU A 111 -12.75 1.45 -10.47
N GLY A 112 -12.17 2.34 -9.67
CA GLY A 112 -11.63 2.02 -8.36
C GLY A 112 -10.16 1.62 -8.38
N TYR A 113 -9.48 1.75 -9.53
CA TYR A 113 -8.02 1.83 -9.60
C TYR A 113 -7.57 3.30 -9.64
N CYS A 114 -6.26 3.52 -9.57
CA CYS A 114 -5.61 4.82 -9.52
C CYS A 114 -5.88 5.59 -8.21
N LEU A 115 -5.66 6.90 -8.25
CA LEU A 115 -5.82 7.81 -7.12
C LEU A 115 -7.28 7.84 -6.65
N GLN A 116 -7.45 7.72 -5.34
CA GLN A 116 -8.75 7.76 -4.70
C GLN A 116 -9.01 9.14 -4.11
N PRO A 117 -10.26 9.64 -4.12
CA PRO A 117 -10.61 11.00 -3.71
C PRO A 117 -10.67 11.17 -2.18
N TYR A 118 -9.70 10.59 -1.48
CA TYR A 118 -9.58 10.62 -0.02
C TYR A 118 -8.15 11.00 0.36
N LYS A 119 -8.01 11.76 1.44
CA LYS A 119 -6.72 12.11 2.03
C LYS A 119 -6.76 12.05 3.54
N VAL A 120 -5.64 11.73 4.16
CA VAL A 120 -5.43 11.91 5.60
C VAL A 120 -4.58 13.16 5.78
N ILE A 121 -4.97 14.02 6.72
CA ILE A 121 -4.17 15.17 7.14
C ILE A 121 -3.53 14.82 8.49
N HIS A 122 -2.21 14.93 8.55
CA HIS A 122 -1.42 14.76 9.75
C HIS A 122 -1.23 16.11 10.44
N PRO A 123 -1.19 16.15 11.79
CA PRO A 123 -0.86 17.38 12.50
C PRO A 123 0.57 17.82 12.14
N GLU A 124 0.73 19.10 11.86
CA GLU A 124 2.00 19.71 11.47
C GLU A 124 3.04 19.55 12.60
N GLN A 125 4.09 18.78 12.35
CA GLN A 125 5.25 18.66 13.23
C GLN A 125 6.48 19.28 12.54
N GLY A 126 6.81 20.53 12.89
CA GLY A 126 7.99 21.24 12.40
C GLY A 126 7.87 21.88 11.01
N GLU A 127 9.00 22.31 10.43
CA GLU A 127 9.10 23.03 9.13
C GLU A 127 8.85 22.16 7.87
N ARG A 128 7.87 21.24 7.90
CA ARG A 128 7.61 20.32 6.78
C ARG A 128 6.34 20.68 6.00
N ARG A 129 6.53 20.88 4.70
CA ARG A 129 5.54 21.45 3.76
C ARG A 129 4.38 20.53 3.35
N LEU A 130 4.40 19.23 3.67
CA LEU A 130 3.39 18.27 3.22
C LEU A 130 2.97 17.34 4.35
N CYS A 131 1.78 17.61 4.88
CA CYS A 131 1.16 16.89 6.00
C CYS A 131 0.04 15.96 5.52
N GLU A 132 0.05 15.51 4.26
CA GLU A 132 -1.05 14.76 3.66
C GLU A 132 -0.62 13.37 3.18
N THR A 133 -1.47 12.37 3.40
CA THR A 133 -1.37 11.03 2.81
C THR A 133 -2.49 10.79 1.82
N PHE A 134 -2.14 10.37 0.61
CA PHE A 134 -3.08 9.99 -0.46
C PHE A 134 -3.22 8.49 -0.61
N PHE A 135 -4.35 8.04 -1.14
CA PHE A 135 -4.62 6.62 -1.37
C PHE A 135 -4.66 6.29 -2.86
N PHE A 136 -3.95 5.26 -3.27
CA PHE A 136 -3.92 4.78 -4.65
C PHE A 136 -4.26 3.29 -4.69
N VAL A 137 -4.87 2.81 -5.76
CA VAL A 137 -5.25 1.40 -5.89
C VAL A 137 -4.73 0.84 -7.22
N VAL A 138 -4.07 -0.30 -7.16
CA VAL A 138 -3.66 -1.09 -8.33
C VAL A 138 -4.32 -2.47 -8.29
N PRO A 139 -4.46 -3.16 -9.43
CA PRO A 139 -4.85 -4.57 -9.43
C PRO A 139 -3.84 -5.42 -8.67
N SER A 140 -4.28 -6.60 -8.23
CA SER A 140 -3.37 -7.55 -7.59
C SER A 140 -2.24 -7.93 -8.54
N THR A 141 -1.00 -7.91 -8.05
CA THR A 141 0.20 -8.21 -8.85
C THR A 141 0.38 -9.70 -9.13
N SER A 142 -0.46 -10.58 -8.55
CA SER A 142 -0.42 -12.02 -8.81
C SER A 142 -0.52 -12.33 -10.32
N GLY A 143 0.31 -13.24 -10.81
CA GLY A 143 0.26 -13.75 -12.19
C GLY A 143 -1.01 -14.54 -12.52
N ARG A 144 -1.81 -14.91 -11.50
CA ARG A 144 -3.13 -15.54 -11.68
C ARG A 144 -4.21 -14.56 -12.14
N VAL A 145 -3.98 -13.25 -12.01
CA VAL A 145 -4.95 -12.23 -12.42
C VAL A 145 -5.01 -12.18 -13.95
N VAL A 146 -6.15 -12.57 -14.50
CA VAL A 146 -6.39 -12.55 -15.96
C VAL A 146 -6.84 -11.18 -16.46
N SER A 147 -7.41 -10.35 -15.58
CA SER A 147 -7.97 -9.04 -15.97
C SER A 147 -6.91 -7.99 -16.31
N HIS A 148 -5.69 -8.13 -15.78
CA HIS A 148 -4.58 -7.20 -15.98
C HIS A 148 -3.28 -7.98 -16.17
N GLN A 149 -2.71 -7.90 -17.37
CA GLN A 149 -1.42 -8.49 -17.68
C GLN A 149 -0.28 -7.60 -17.18
N LEU A 150 0.96 -8.05 -17.34
CA LEU A 150 2.13 -7.33 -16.84
C LEU A 150 2.15 -5.87 -17.33
N LEU A 151 1.95 -5.63 -18.63
CA LEU A 151 2.01 -4.27 -19.19
C LEU A 151 0.88 -3.37 -18.66
N ASP A 152 -0.31 -3.91 -18.41
CA ASP A 152 -1.42 -3.14 -17.83
C ASP A 152 -1.09 -2.71 -16.40
N LYS A 153 -0.48 -3.62 -15.62
CA LYS A 153 -0.01 -3.33 -14.27
C LYS A 153 1.13 -2.31 -14.27
N VAL A 154 2.07 -2.42 -15.21
CA VAL A 154 3.17 -1.48 -15.37
C VAL A 154 2.63 -0.07 -15.61
N LYS A 155 1.65 0.10 -16.51
CA LYS A 155 1.02 1.42 -16.76
C LYS A 155 0.47 2.05 -15.48
N LEU A 156 -0.25 1.27 -14.67
CA LEU A 156 -0.81 1.76 -13.40
C LEU A 156 0.27 2.08 -12.36
N PHE A 157 1.36 1.32 -12.33
CA PHE A 157 2.52 1.62 -11.49
C PHE A 157 3.27 2.87 -11.98
N THR A 158 3.36 3.11 -13.30
CA THR A 158 3.92 4.35 -13.85
C THR A 158 3.07 5.55 -13.45
N THR A 159 1.73 5.45 -13.54
CA THR A 159 0.83 6.51 -13.05
C THR A 159 1.02 6.76 -11.54
N LEU A 160 1.23 5.71 -10.74
CA LEU A 160 1.55 5.84 -9.32
C LEU A 160 2.91 6.53 -9.11
N HIS A 161 3.92 6.19 -9.89
CA HIS A 161 5.23 6.83 -9.84
C HIS A 161 5.14 8.33 -10.13
N ASP A 162 4.45 8.70 -11.22
CA ASP A 162 4.28 10.09 -11.61
C ASP A 162 3.53 10.90 -10.54
N LEU A 163 2.49 10.30 -9.92
CA LEU A 163 1.80 10.91 -8.78
C LEU A 163 2.73 11.13 -7.58
N VAL A 164 3.56 10.14 -7.24
CA VAL A 164 4.50 10.27 -6.11
C VAL A 164 5.49 11.42 -6.36
N GLU A 165 6.00 11.54 -7.58
CA GLU A 165 6.88 12.65 -7.98
C GLU A 165 6.15 14.00 -7.96
N GLU A 166 4.92 14.07 -8.47
CA GLU A 166 4.12 15.30 -8.42
C GLU A 166 3.86 15.76 -6.98
N VAL A 167 3.47 14.84 -6.11
CA VAL A 167 3.27 15.08 -4.67
C VAL A 167 4.58 15.50 -3.98
N LYS A 168 5.76 15.04 -4.44
CA LYS A 168 7.07 15.53 -3.98
C LYS A 168 7.36 16.97 -4.34
N THR A 169 6.91 17.42 -5.50
CA THR A 169 7.11 18.81 -5.92
C THR A 169 6.19 19.81 -5.21
N GLY A 170 5.17 19.33 -4.47
CA GLY A 170 4.20 20.17 -3.76
C GLY A 170 3.22 20.91 -4.68
N LYS A 171 3.13 20.53 -5.96
CA LYS A 171 2.22 21.12 -6.96
C LYS A 171 0.89 20.39 -7.08
N PHE A 172 0.68 19.37 -6.26
CA PHE A 172 -0.51 18.53 -6.32
C PHE A 172 -1.71 19.22 -5.68
N ASP A 173 -2.78 19.42 -6.44
CA ASP A 173 -3.99 20.09 -5.97
C ASP A 173 -4.94 19.10 -5.28
N THR A 174 -5.30 19.39 -4.03
CA THR A 174 -6.01 18.44 -3.15
C THR A 174 -7.29 19.02 -2.54
N HIS A 175 -7.77 20.17 -3.02
CA HIS A 175 -8.93 20.85 -2.45
C HIS A 175 -10.24 20.03 -2.55
N SER A 176 -10.34 19.15 -3.55
CA SER A 176 -11.53 18.33 -3.81
C SER A 176 -11.55 16.99 -3.05
N PHE A 177 -10.49 16.65 -2.30
CA PHE A 177 -10.34 15.36 -1.65
C PHE A 177 -11.07 15.33 -0.30
N ALA A 178 -11.82 14.25 -0.06
CA ALA A 178 -12.48 14.03 1.22
C ALA A 178 -11.45 13.71 2.31
N ILE A 179 -11.51 14.43 3.44
CA ILE A 179 -10.60 14.21 4.56
C ILE A 179 -11.06 12.98 5.35
N VAL A 180 -10.14 12.03 5.54
CA VAL A 180 -10.29 10.86 6.41
C VAL A 180 -9.67 11.19 7.75
N THR A 181 -10.50 11.26 8.79
CA THR A 181 -10.02 11.45 10.16
C THR A 181 -9.46 10.14 10.69
N LEU A 182 -8.20 10.15 11.09
CA LEU A 182 -7.61 9.01 11.79
C LEU A 182 -8.21 8.93 13.20
N PRO A 183 -8.70 7.74 13.63
CA PRO A 183 -9.12 7.54 15.01
C PRO A 183 -7.95 7.78 15.96
N LYS A 184 -8.24 8.32 17.15
CA LYS A 184 -7.22 8.51 18.16
C LYS A 184 -6.77 7.16 18.72
N PRO A 185 -5.52 7.03 19.20
CA PRO A 185 -5.04 5.79 19.80
C PRO A 185 -5.92 5.26 20.93
N GLU A 186 -6.52 6.16 21.72
CA GLU A 186 -7.44 5.86 22.83
C GLU A 186 -8.77 5.22 22.39
N ASP A 187 -9.18 5.43 21.13
CA ASP A 187 -10.44 4.94 20.57
C ASP A 187 -10.25 3.65 19.74
N MET A 188 -9.02 3.15 19.64
CA MET A 188 -8.68 1.99 18.81
C MET A 188 -8.76 0.70 19.62
N PRO A 189 -9.38 -0.37 19.09
CA PRO A 189 -9.35 -1.66 19.76
C PRO A 189 -7.89 -2.15 19.86
N GLU A 190 -7.52 -2.75 21.00
CA GLU A 190 -6.23 -3.44 21.14
C GLU A 190 -6.12 -4.51 20.04
N VAL A 191 -5.14 -4.34 19.15
CA VAL A 191 -4.88 -5.29 18.07
C VAL A 191 -3.77 -6.25 18.55
N PRO A 192 -4.01 -7.57 18.58
CA PRO A 192 -3.00 -8.53 19.01
C PRO A 192 -1.73 -8.43 18.15
N PRO A 193 -0.53 -8.65 18.74
CA PRO A 193 0.75 -8.52 18.03
C PRO A 193 0.89 -9.44 16.81
N ASP A 194 0.15 -10.55 16.78
CA ASP A 194 0.22 -11.58 15.73
C ASP A 194 -0.66 -11.29 14.50
N SER A 195 -1.00 -10.01 14.24
CA SER A 195 -2.06 -9.62 13.30
C SER A 195 -1.59 -8.93 12.00
N PHE A 196 -0.39 -9.18 11.45
CA PHE A 196 0.12 -8.37 10.32
C PHE A 196 0.71 -9.17 9.13
N ALA A 197 0.12 -9.11 7.90
CA ALA A 197 0.74 -9.51 6.59
C ALA A 197 0.00 -9.37 5.16
N THR A 198 -0.09 -8.26 4.38
CA THR A 198 0.10 -8.03 2.88
C THR A 198 0.26 -6.55 2.41
N SER A 199 1.24 -6.32 1.54
CA SER A 199 1.95 -5.11 1.09
C SER A 199 1.14 -3.88 0.67
N LEU A 200 1.33 -2.82 1.43
CA LEU A 200 1.11 -1.43 1.12
C LEU A 200 2.43 -0.88 0.60
N LEU A 201 2.41 -0.21 -0.54
CA LEU A 201 3.51 0.62 -0.97
C LEU A 201 3.37 1.95 -0.20
N ALA A 202 4.18 2.12 0.84
CA ALA A 202 4.31 3.38 1.56
C ALA A 202 5.46 4.15 0.91
N MET A 203 5.13 5.13 0.08
CA MET A 203 6.12 5.89 -0.69
C MET A 203 6.42 7.20 0.02
N ASP A 204 7.71 7.52 0.18
CA ASP A 204 8.22 8.80 0.70
C ASP A 204 7.78 9.10 2.15
N GLY A 205 7.89 8.10 3.03
CA GLY A 205 7.75 8.26 4.48
C GLY A 205 9.03 8.77 5.14
N ILE A 206 8.89 9.46 6.27
CA ILE A 206 10.00 10.01 7.05
C ILE A 206 10.95 8.87 7.48
N LYS A 207 12.25 9.06 7.25
CA LYS A 207 13.31 8.32 7.94
C LYS A 207 13.23 8.67 9.42
N ASP A 208 12.72 7.76 10.24
CA ASP A 208 13.27 7.59 11.58
C ASP A 208 14.22 6.40 11.53
N GLU A 209 15.38 6.62 12.12
CA GLU A 209 16.53 5.74 12.08
C GLU A 209 16.21 4.33 12.58
N ALA A 210 17.08 3.42 12.16
CA ALA A 210 17.17 2.05 12.62
C ALA A 210 17.04 1.94 14.14
N GLU A 211 16.18 1.03 14.61
CA GLU A 211 16.43 0.10 15.71
C GLU A 211 15.20 -0.80 15.87
N ASP A 212 15.31 -2.05 15.40
CA ASP A 212 15.12 -3.20 16.28
C ASP A 212 15.72 -4.43 15.60
N VAL A 213 17.01 -4.60 15.85
CA VAL A 213 17.64 -5.92 15.92
C VAL A 213 17.53 -6.35 17.38
N ALA A 214 16.69 -7.34 17.64
CA ALA A 214 16.83 -8.28 18.75
C ALA A 214 16.15 -9.60 18.39
#